data_AF-A0A7J4UMU3-F1
#
_entry.id   AF-A0A7J4UMU3-F1
#
_cell.length_a   1.000
_cell.length_b   1.000
_cell.length_c   1.000
_cell.angle_alpha   90.00
_cell.angle_beta   90.00
_cell.angle_gamma   90.00
#
_symmetry.space_group_name_H-M   'P 1'
#
loop_
_entity.id
_entity.type
_entity.pdbx_description
1 polymer ?
#
loop_
_entity_poly.entity_id
_entity_poly.type
_entity_poly.pdbx_seq_one_letter_code
_entity_poly.pdbx_strand_id
1 'polypeptide(L)'
;MKCPTCSGKLKKRGVRYSLYGVYFGTYLSFKCTKCKKITFENKTMKQPTVYYDGTCTMCSSAIRKYNTKIPFAAVDSSKMTKYQKALHIETESGMKIGIDALIYLWRKIPNKRWLASFASFPLFYPFFKLGYYLFARLRHR
;
A
#
# COMPACT_ATOMS: atom_id res chain seq x y z
N MET A 1 -6.86 24.66 9.04
CA MET A 1 -5.71 24.78 9.94
C MET A 1 -5.27 26.24 10.09
N LYS A 2 -4.97 26.69 11.30
CA LYS A 2 -4.45 28.03 11.61
C LYS A 2 -2.96 27.95 11.93
N CYS A 3 -2.20 29.00 11.62
CA CYS A 3 -0.78 29.05 11.95
C CYS A 3 -0.60 29.11 13.49
N PRO A 4 0.26 28.26 14.10
CA PRO A 4 0.45 28.24 15.54
C PRO A 4 1.08 29.53 16.09
N THR A 5 1.79 30.28 15.26
CA THR A 5 2.46 31.52 15.69
C THR A 5 1.58 32.77 15.60
N CYS A 6 0.64 32.83 14.66
CA CYS A 6 -0.07 34.09 14.37
C CYS A 6 -1.55 33.92 14.03
N SER A 7 -2.09 32.71 14.20
CA SER A 7 -3.48 32.33 13.90
C SER A 7 -3.95 32.60 12.45
N GLY A 8 -3.04 32.99 11.56
CA GLY A 8 -3.33 33.27 10.15
C GLY A 8 -3.65 32.00 9.34
N LYS A 9 -4.26 32.18 8.16
CA LYS A 9 -4.59 31.09 7.23
C LYS A 9 -3.30 30.44 6.68
N LEU A 10 -3.32 29.12 6.58
CA LEU A 10 -2.25 28.31 6.01
C LEU A 10 -2.62 27.92 4.56
N LYS A 11 -1.70 28.12 3.61
CA LYS A 11 -1.85 27.72 2.20
C LYS A 11 -0.90 26.56 1.89
N LYS A 12 -1.43 25.46 1.34
CA LYS A 12 -0.64 24.27 0.97
C LYS A 12 0.38 24.64 -0.11
N ARG A 13 1.65 24.29 0.13
CA ARG A 13 2.77 24.64 -0.75
C ARG A 13 3.33 23.43 -1.49
N GLY A 14 3.28 22.25 -0.89
CA GLY A 14 3.76 21.01 -1.52
C GLY A 14 3.89 19.85 -0.53
N VAL A 15 4.14 18.65 -1.06
CA VAL A 15 4.38 17.41 -0.29
C VAL A 15 5.87 17.09 -0.37
N ARG A 16 6.52 16.84 0.77
CA ARG A 16 7.89 16.32 0.86
C ARG A 16 7.87 14.94 1.49
N TYR A 17 8.70 14.02 1.01
CA TYR A 17 8.81 12.67 1.53
C TYR A 17 10.02 12.61 2.47
N SER A 18 9.87 11.99 3.65
CA SER A 18 11.02 11.62 4.48
C SER A 18 10.97 10.13 4.80
N LEU A 19 12.13 9.51 4.72
CA LEU A 19 12.36 8.12 5.11
C LEU A 19 12.89 8.11 6.55
N TYR A 20 12.00 8.10 7.54
CA TYR A 20 12.37 7.88 8.94
C TYR A 20 12.01 6.43 9.31
N GLY A 21 12.96 5.50 9.12
CA GLY A 21 12.81 4.11 9.53
C GLY A 21 11.57 3.40 8.97
N VAL A 22 10.92 2.58 9.80
CA VAL A 22 9.77 1.71 9.47
C VAL A 22 8.52 2.49 9.03
N TYR A 23 8.52 3.83 8.99
CA TYR A 23 7.36 4.64 8.59
C TYR A 23 7.69 5.55 7.38
N PHE A 24 6.91 5.41 6.30
CA PHE A 24 6.90 6.39 5.21
C PHE A 24 6.16 7.64 5.67
N GLY A 25 6.89 8.67 6.11
CA GLY A 25 6.35 9.96 6.50
C GLY A 25 6.23 10.89 5.29
N THR A 26 5.03 11.37 4.98
CA THR A 26 4.86 12.54 4.10
C THR A 26 4.68 13.79 4.94
N TYR A 27 5.51 14.79 4.68
CA TYR A 27 5.41 16.12 5.26
C TYR A 27 4.61 17.00 4.30
N LEU A 28 3.43 17.41 4.73
CA LEU A 28 2.71 18.48 4.05
C LEU A 28 3.30 19.81 4.50
N SER A 29 3.84 20.57 3.55
CA SER A 29 4.34 21.91 3.81
C SER A 29 3.25 22.94 3.55
N PHE A 30 3.00 23.78 4.55
CA PHE A 30 2.06 24.88 4.47
C PHE A 30 2.79 26.20 4.70
N LYS A 31 2.46 27.23 3.93
CA LYS A 31 2.96 28.59 4.15
C LYS A 31 1.86 29.43 4.78
N CYS A 32 2.18 30.10 5.89
CA CYS A 32 1.25 31.08 6.45
C CYS A 32 1.17 32.31 5.54
N THR A 33 -0.04 32.79 5.26
CA THR A 33 -0.24 34.02 4.48
C THR A 33 0.14 35.29 5.23
N LYS A 34 0.15 35.25 6.58
CA LYS A 34 0.45 36.40 7.45
C LYS A 34 1.94 36.48 7.80
N CYS A 35 2.50 35.47 8.49
CA CYS A 35 3.90 35.51 8.95
C CYS A 35 4.90 34.88 7.96
N LYS A 36 4.45 34.39 6.80
CA LYS A 36 5.25 33.70 5.77
C LYS A 36 6.04 32.46 6.24
N LYS A 37 5.97 32.07 7.51
CA LYS A 37 6.60 30.84 8.06
C LYS A 37 6.05 29.59 7.37
N ILE A 38 6.93 28.61 7.19
CA ILE A 38 6.58 27.27 6.70
C ILE A 38 6.29 26.40 7.92
N THR A 39 5.12 25.77 7.94
CA THR A 39 4.75 24.76 8.94
C THR A 39 4.70 23.41 8.26
N PHE A 40 5.20 22.39 8.93
CA PHE A 40 5.20 21.02 8.46
C PHE A 40 4.19 20.22 9.27
N GLU A 41 3.25 19.58 8.58
CA GLU A 41 2.34 18.62 9.19
C GLU A 41 2.84 17.22 8.88
N ASN A 42 3.12 16.45 9.93
CA ASN A 42 3.43 15.04 9.83
C ASN A 42 2.16 14.27 9.53
N LYS A 43 2.04 13.74 8.31
CA LYS A 43 1.03 12.74 8.02
C LYS A 43 1.69 11.37 8.14
N THR A 44 1.45 10.70 9.27
CA THR A 44 1.79 9.29 9.46
C THR A 44 0.85 8.47 8.60
N MET A 45 1.34 7.99 7.45
CA MET A 45 0.60 7.01 6.68
C MET A 45 0.74 5.65 7.38
N LYS A 46 -0.38 5.02 7.71
CA LYS A 46 -0.33 3.64 8.21
C LYS A 46 0.25 2.77 7.09
N GLN A 47 1.26 1.96 7.44
CA GLN A 47 1.76 0.96 6.51
C GLN A 47 0.63 -0.03 6.17
N PRO A 48 0.54 -0.48 4.92
CA PRO A 48 -0.43 -1.51 4.57
C PRO A 48 -0.07 -2.81 5.30
N THR A 49 -1.09 -3.50 5.80
CA THR A 49 -0.93 -4.84 6.40
C THR A 49 -1.31 -5.88 5.36
N VAL A 50 -0.38 -6.76 5.03
CA VAL A 50 -0.55 -7.84 4.06
C VAL A 50 -0.76 -9.15 4.82
N TYR A 51 -1.95 -9.73 4.69
CA TYR A 51 -2.27 -11.06 5.18
C TYR A 51 -2.07 -12.07 4.05
N TYR A 52 -1.19 -13.03 4.27
CA TYR A 52 -0.86 -14.06 3.30
C TYR A 52 -0.86 -15.44 3.94
N ASP A 53 -1.08 -16.47 3.14
CA ASP A 53 -0.96 -17.84 3.61
C ASP A 53 0.51 -18.30 3.57
N GLY A 54 1.10 -18.48 4.75
CA GLY A 54 2.47 -18.98 4.91
C GLY A 54 2.67 -20.42 4.44
N THR A 55 1.61 -21.22 4.34
CA THR A 55 1.70 -22.60 3.82
C THR A 55 1.95 -22.65 2.31
N CYS A 56 1.55 -21.59 1.58
CA CYS A 56 1.80 -21.46 0.16
C CYS A 56 3.23 -20.95 -0.09
N THR A 57 4.14 -21.85 -0.46
CA THR A 57 5.56 -21.53 -0.73
C THR A 57 5.74 -20.44 -1.80
N MET A 58 4.93 -20.46 -2.85
CA MET A 58 4.95 -19.42 -3.89
C MET A 58 4.52 -18.06 -3.34
N CYS A 59 3.48 -18.04 -2.50
CA CYS A 59 2.93 -16.84 -1.92
C CYS A 59 3.90 -16.23 -0.90
N SER A 60 4.41 -17.03 0.03
CA SER A 60 5.36 -16.59 1.06
C SER A 60 6.67 -16.08 0.46
N SER A 61 7.20 -16.76 -0.56
CA SER A 61 8.39 -16.32 -1.30
C SER A 61 8.17 -14.98 -2.02
N ALA A 62 7.01 -14.81 -2.67
CA ALA A 62 6.67 -13.55 -3.34
C ALA A 62 6.55 -12.40 -2.35
N ILE A 63 5.82 -12.59 -1.25
CA ILE A 63 5.64 -11.57 -0.20
C ILE A 63 6.97 -11.20 0.46
N ARG A 64 7.83 -12.18 0.78
CA ARG A 64 9.18 -11.92 1.29
C ARG A 64 9.99 -11.07 0.30
N LYS A 65 9.96 -11.40 -1.00
CA LYS A 65 10.64 -10.64 -2.05
C LYS A 65 10.05 -9.24 -2.28
N TYR A 66 8.78 -9.03 -1.96
CA TYR A 66 8.17 -7.71 -2.05
C TYR A 66 8.52 -6.87 -0.81
N ASN A 67 8.54 -7.46 0.37
CA ASN A 67 8.84 -6.76 1.62
C ASN A 67 10.30 -6.24 1.67
N THR A 68 11.22 -6.90 0.95
CA THR A 68 12.59 -6.38 0.79
C THR A 68 12.67 -5.13 -0.11
N LYS A 69 11.66 -4.90 -0.95
CA LYS A 69 11.62 -3.75 -1.88
C LYS A 69 10.78 -2.60 -1.37
N ILE A 70 9.72 -2.91 -0.64
CA ILE A 70 8.80 -1.94 -0.06
C ILE A 70 8.47 -2.39 1.37
N PRO A 71 8.66 -1.55 2.40
CA PRO A 71 8.29 -1.92 3.75
C PRO A 71 6.77 -2.00 3.88
N PHE A 72 6.28 -3.12 4.41
CA PHE A 72 4.89 -3.29 4.83
C PHE A 72 4.80 -4.32 5.97
N ALA A 73 3.70 -4.30 6.72
CA ALA A 73 3.47 -5.30 7.77
C ALA A 73 2.99 -6.61 7.13
N ALA A 74 3.76 -7.69 7.24
CA ALA A 74 3.39 -9.00 6.70
C ALA A 74 2.90 -9.92 7.82
N VAL A 75 1.67 -10.40 7.74
CA VAL A 75 1.05 -11.28 8.73
C VAL A 75 0.76 -12.63 8.10
N ASP A 76 1.34 -13.69 8.66
CA ASP A 76 0.99 -15.05 8.27
C ASP A 76 -0.39 -15.41 8.82
N SER A 77 -1.30 -15.69 7.91
CA SER A 77 -2.68 -16.06 8.20
C SER A 77 -2.96 -17.54 7.93
N SER A 78 -1.93 -18.38 7.91
CA SER A 78 -2.00 -19.84 7.75
C SER A 78 -2.97 -20.51 8.74
N LYS A 79 -3.12 -19.97 9.95
CA LYS A 79 -4.06 -20.46 10.97
C LYS A 79 -5.45 -19.82 10.91
N MET A 80 -5.68 -18.88 10.00
CA MET A 80 -6.92 -18.12 9.89
C MET A 80 -7.69 -18.51 8.63
N THR A 81 -8.72 -19.33 8.78
CA THR A 81 -9.55 -19.84 7.66
C THR A 81 -10.10 -18.73 6.76
N LYS A 82 -10.39 -17.55 7.34
CA LYS A 82 -10.88 -16.36 6.62
C LYS A 82 -9.89 -15.83 5.57
N TYR A 83 -8.59 -15.92 5.82
CA TYR A 83 -7.55 -15.29 4.98
C TYR A 83 -6.73 -16.30 4.17
N GLN A 84 -6.99 -17.59 4.33
CA GLN A 84 -6.34 -18.61 3.51
C GLN A 84 -6.75 -18.47 2.03
N LYS A 85 -8.01 -18.19 1.70
CA LYS A 85 -8.48 -18.31 0.30
C LYS A 85 -7.86 -17.32 -0.70
N ALA A 86 -7.36 -16.18 -0.23
CA ALA A 86 -6.80 -15.15 -1.10
C ALA A 86 -5.82 -14.25 -0.33
N LEU A 87 -4.99 -13.52 -1.06
CA LEU A 87 -4.14 -12.46 -0.51
C LEU A 87 -5.03 -11.30 -0.05
N HIS A 88 -4.84 -10.81 1.17
CA HIS A 88 -5.57 -9.65 1.66
C HIS A 88 -4.59 -8.53 2.02
N ILE A 89 -4.95 -7.30 1.69
CA ILE A 89 -4.20 -6.12 2.09
C ILE A 89 -5.14 -5.13 2.73
N GLU A 90 -4.87 -4.79 3.97
CA GLU A 90 -5.52 -3.70 4.67
C GLU A 90 -4.76 -2.41 4.41
N THR A 91 -5.47 -1.41 3.89
CA THR A 91 -4.94 -0.07 3.59
C THR A 91 -5.85 0.99 4.21
N GLU A 92 -5.41 2.24 4.24
CA GLU A 92 -6.28 3.38 4.63
C GLU A 92 -7.54 3.49 3.75
N SER A 93 -7.50 2.99 2.52
CA SER A 93 -8.64 2.97 1.59
C SER A 93 -9.59 1.78 1.79
N GLY A 94 -9.32 0.91 2.76
CA GLY A 94 -10.05 -0.33 3.00
C GLY A 94 -9.27 -1.59 2.61
N MET A 95 -9.96 -2.73 2.68
CA MET A 95 -9.40 -4.05 2.41
C MET A 95 -9.43 -4.38 0.92
N LYS A 96 -8.30 -4.80 0.36
CA LYS A 96 -8.14 -5.29 -1.01
C LYS A 96 -7.89 -6.79 -1.00
N ILE A 97 -8.46 -7.51 -1.95
CA ILE A 97 -8.47 -8.98 -1.97
C ILE A 97 -7.96 -9.49 -3.32
N GLY A 98 -7.15 -10.54 -3.30
CA GLY A 98 -6.69 -11.28 -4.48
C GLY A 98 -5.86 -10.44 -5.44
N ILE A 99 -6.31 -10.34 -6.70
CA ILE A 99 -5.59 -9.58 -7.74
C ILE A 99 -5.52 -8.08 -7.42
N ASP A 100 -6.53 -7.52 -6.76
CA ASP A 100 -6.53 -6.10 -6.39
C ASP A 100 -5.47 -5.80 -5.33
N ALA A 101 -5.20 -6.76 -4.44
CA ALA A 101 -4.09 -6.70 -3.49
C ALA A 101 -2.73 -6.76 -4.22
N LEU A 102 -2.56 -7.65 -5.19
CA LEU A 102 -1.33 -7.73 -6.00
C LEU A 102 -1.09 -6.45 -6.81
N ILE A 103 -2.12 -5.92 -7.47
CA ILE A 103 -2.05 -4.66 -8.21
C ILE A 103 -1.60 -3.53 -7.27
N TYR A 104 -2.14 -3.47 -6.05
CA TYR A 104 -1.71 -2.48 -5.06
C TYR A 104 -0.22 -2.58 -4.73
N LEU A 105 0.30 -3.79 -4.48
CA LEU A 105 1.73 -4.02 -4.23
C LEU A 105 2.59 -3.64 -5.43
N TRP A 106 2.20 -4.06 -6.64
CA TRP A 106 2.96 -3.77 -7.86
C TRP A 106 3.01 -2.28 -8.19
N ARG A 107 1.97 -1.49 -7.84
CA ARG A 107 2.01 -0.02 -7.96
C ARG A 107 3.05 0.62 -7.04
N LYS A 108 3.31 0.02 -5.87
CA LYS A 108 4.27 0.53 -4.90
C LYS A 108 5.71 0.12 -5.23
N ILE A 109 5.90 -1.04 -5.87
CA ILE A 109 7.23 -1.51 -6.30
C ILE A 109 7.68 -0.74 -7.56
N PRO A 110 8.79 0.01 -7.54
CA PRO A 110 9.19 0.90 -8.64
C PRO A 110 9.30 0.18 -9.99
N ASN A 111 9.89 -1.02 -10.03
CA ASN A 111 10.11 -1.77 -11.28
C ASN A 111 8.92 -2.65 -11.71
N LYS A 112 7.76 -2.56 -11.02
CA LYS A 112 6.56 -3.37 -11.32
C LYS A 112 5.31 -2.52 -11.59
N ARG A 113 5.44 -1.20 -11.65
CA ARG A 113 4.33 -0.28 -11.94
C ARG A 113 3.65 -0.53 -13.28
N TRP A 114 4.45 -0.91 -14.29
CA TRP A 114 3.92 -1.28 -15.60
C TRP A 114 3.02 -2.52 -15.52
N LEU A 115 3.41 -3.52 -14.72
CA LEU A 115 2.64 -4.74 -14.52
C LEU A 115 1.31 -4.46 -13.83
N ALA A 116 1.32 -3.55 -12.84
CA ALA A 116 0.08 -3.07 -12.24
C ALA A 116 -0.83 -2.36 -13.24
N SER A 117 -0.25 -1.55 -14.14
CA SER A 117 -1.01 -0.82 -15.16
C SER A 117 -1.62 -1.79 -16.18
N PHE A 118 -0.85 -2.79 -16.61
CA PHE A 118 -1.33 -3.84 -17.50
C PHE A 118 -2.43 -4.69 -16.86
N ALA A 119 -2.24 -5.12 -15.61
CA ALA A 119 -3.23 -5.93 -14.90
C ALA A 119 -4.50 -5.16 -14.49
N SER A 120 -4.43 -3.83 -14.38
CA SER A 120 -5.59 -2.97 -14.10
C SER A 120 -6.29 -2.46 -15.36
N PHE A 121 -5.78 -2.77 -16.54
CA PHE A 121 -6.40 -2.37 -17.79
C PHE A 121 -7.74 -3.11 -17.97
N PRO A 122 -8.84 -2.43 -18.31
CA PRO A 122 -10.19 -3.01 -18.27
C PRO A 122 -10.36 -4.25 -19.14
N LEU A 123 -9.61 -4.34 -20.25
CA LEU A 123 -9.63 -5.50 -21.14
C LEU A 123 -8.92 -6.72 -20.55
N PHE A 124 -7.83 -6.52 -19.81
CA PHE A 124 -7.01 -7.62 -19.24
C PHE A 124 -7.38 -7.97 -17.81
N TYR A 125 -7.96 -7.03 -17.06
CA TYR A 125 -8.40 -7.22 -15.68
C TYR A 125 -9.25 -8.49 -15.47
N PRO A 126 -10.28 -8.80 -16.29
CA PRO A 126 -11.07 -10.02 -16.09
C PRO A 126 -10.22 -11.29 -16.25
N PHE A 127 -9.25 -11.30 -17.18
CA PHE A 127 -8.34 -12.44 -17.36
C PHE A 127 -7.45 -12.65 -16.13
N PHE A 128 -6.88 -11.57 -15.57
CA PHE A 128 -6.07 -11.67 -14.35
C PHE A 128 -6.89 -12.07 -13.13
N LYS A 129 -8.13 -11.58 -13.03
CA LYS A 129 -9.05 -11.95 -11.95
C LYS A 129 -9.43 -13.43 -12.04
N LEU A 130 -9.75 -13.92 -13.24
CA LEU A 130 -10.06 -15.32 -13.46
C LEU A 130 -8.84 -16.23 -13.22
N GLY A 131 -7.67 -15.83 -13.74
CA GLY A 131 -6.42 -16.56 -13.52
C GLY A 131 -6.05 -16.64 -12.04
N TYR A 132 -6.21 -15.54 -11.29
CA TYR A 132 -6.01 -15.56 -9.84
C TYR A 132 -7.02 -16.47 -9.12
N TYR A 133 -8.28 -16.42 -9.52
CA TYR A 133 -9.32 -17.28 -8.94
C TYR A 133 -9.04 -18.77 -9.17
N LEU A 134 -8.63 -19.15 -10.38
CA LEU A 134 -8.23 -20.51 -10.73
C LEU A 134 -7.00 -20.94 -9.92
N PHE A 135 -5.97 -20.10 -9.85
CA PHE A 135 -4.79 -20.36 -9.04
C PHE A 135 -5.15 -20.58 -7.56
N ALA A 136 -5.98 -19.70 -6.99
CA ALA A 136 -6.42 -19.79 -5.60
C ALA A 136 -7.23 -21.06 -5.31
N ARG A 137 -7.98 -21.57 -6.30
CA ARG A 137 -8.72 -22.83 -6.20
C ARG A 137 -7.81 -24.06 -6.36
N LEU A 138 -6.80 -23.98 -7.24
CA LEU A 138 -5.91 -25.11 -7.55
C LEU A 138 -4.78 -25.30 -6.54
N ARG A 139 -4.36 -24.26 -5.81
CA ARG A 139 -3.20 -24.34 -4.90
C ARG A 139 -3.33 -25.30 -3.70
N HIS A 140 -4.53 -25.81 -3.44
CA HIS A 140 -4.87 -26.74 -2.35
C HIS A 140 -5.39 -28.09 -2.85
N ARG A 141 -5.34 -28.32 -4.17
CA ARG A 141 -5.54 -29.64 -4.77
C ARG A 141 -4.20 -30.30 -4.98
#